data_AF-A0A535KGP9-F1
#
_entry.id   AF-A0A535KGP9-F1
#
_cell.length_a   1.000
_cell.length_b   1.000
_cell.length_c   1.000
_cell.angle_alpha   90.00
_cell.angle_beta   90.00
_cell.angle_gamma   90.00
#
_symmetry.space_group_name_H-M   'P 1'
#
loop_
_entity.id
_entity.type
_entity.pdbx_description
1 polymer ?
#
loop_
_entity_poly.entity_id
_entity_poly.type
_entity_poly.pdbx_seq_one_letter_code
_entity_poly.pdbx_strand_id
1 'polypeptide(L)'
;MVKVAVTMPAEIGDAAEFLADVRALEAAGADMVGLDGDGEEQRVLMGAIAAVTSRVKLRPTNPESEAILQRLSRGRIVVGLPADETWVSIAMPANRDAWAAVMREQEAAGVTGVVVAWDPRLIDLMRNPEPDDRSDLLMSTG
;
A
#
# COMPACT_ATOMS: atom_id res chain seq x y z
N MET A 1 8.65 7.02 -11.22
CA MET A 1 8.57 6.33 -9.92
C MET A 1 7.53 5.23 -10.02
N VAL A 2 7.93 3.99 -9.73
CA VAL A 2 7.06 2.81 -9.77
C VAL A 2 6.16 2.79 -8.52
N LYS A 3 4.86 2.55 -8.70
CA LYS A 3 3.87 2.47 -7.61
C LYS A 3 4.00 1.17 -6.83
N VAL A 4 3.53 1.15 -5.58
CA VAL A 4 3.59 -0.04 -4.72
C VAL A 4 2.18 -0.43 -4.27
N ALA A 5 1.80 -1.67 -4.52
CA ALA A 5 0.61 -2.30 -3.98
C ALA A 5 1.03 -3.39 -2.99
N VAL A 6 0.33 -3.47 -1.86
CA VAL A 6 0.62 -4.47 -0.83
C VAL A 6 -0.55 -5.43 -0.68
N THR A 7 -0.26 -6.73 -0.67
CA THR A 7 -1.23 -7.76 -0.32
C THR A 7 -1.04 -8.15 1.14
N MET A 8 -1.98 -7.78 2.00
CA MET A 8 -1.99 -8.13 3.41
C MET A 8 -2.54 -9.54 3.61
N PRO A 9 -2.03 -10.31 4.60
CA PRO A 9 -2.68 -11.54 5.01
C PRO A 9 -4.08 -11.23 5.53
N ALA A 10 -5.03 -12.12 5.29
CA ALA A 10 -6.38 -11.97 5.82
C ALA A 10 -6.59 -12.61 7.19
N GLU A 11 -5.65 -13.44 7.64
CA GLU A 11 -5.66 -13.97 9.01
C GLU A 11 -5.11 -12.89 9.96
N ILE A 12 -5.96 -12.43 10.88
CA ILE A 12 -5.56 -11.46 11.91
C ILE A 12 -5.34 -12.15 13.26
N GLY A 13 -4.18 -11.92 13.87
CA GLY A 13 -3.95 -12.27 15.28
C GLY A 13 -4.45 -11.15 16.20
N ASP A 14 -3.97 -9.93 15.97
CA ASP A 14 -4.37 -8.71 16.68
C ASP A 14 -4.87 -7.66 15.67
N ALA A 15 -6.12 -7.21 15.84
CA ALA A 15 -6.75 -6.25 14.93
C ALA A 15 -6.15 -4.84 15.03
N ALA A 16 -5.69 -4.43 16.22
CA ALA A 16 -5.10 -3.11 16.42
C ALA A 16 -3.72 -3.02 15.76
N GLU A 17 -2.90 -4.08 15.89
CA GLU A 17 -1.62 -4.20 15.19
C GLU A 17 -1.82 -4.21 13.68
N PHE A 18 -2.72 -5.05 13.17
CA PHE A 18 -3.04 -5.13 11.75
C PHE A 18 -3.44 -3.76 11.15
N LEU A 19 -4.35 -3.03 11.82
CA LEU A 19 -4.79 -1.72 11.34
C LEU A 19 -3.70 -0.65 11.50
N ALA A 20 -2.79 -0.78 12.46
CA ALA A 20 -1.63 0.10 12.60
C ALA A 20 -0.65 -0.11 11.44
N ASP A 21 -0.39 -1.36 11.06
CA ASP A 21 0.46 -1.71 9.91
C ASP A 21 -0.08 -1.14 8.61
N VAL A 22 -1.39 -1.27 8.36
CA VAL A 22 -2.03 -0.69 7.18
C VAL A 22 -1.92 0.83 7.14
N ARG A 23 -2.05 1.51 8.29
CA ARG A 23 -1.81 2.96 8.36
C ARG A 23 -0.34 3.32 8.11
N ALA A 24 0.58 2.49 8.60
CA ALA A 24 2.01 2.69 8.37
C ALA A 24 2.40 2.48 6.90
N LEU A 25 1.77 1.53 6.21
CA LEU A 25 1.90 1.36 4.75
C LEU A 25 1.39 2.59 3.99
N GLU A 26 0.21 3.10 4.34
CA GLU A 26 -0.31 4.35 3.75
C GLU A 26 0.66 5.53 4.00
N ALA A 27 1.22 5.63 5.21
CA ALA A 27 2.19 6.67 5.54
C ALA A 27 3.52 6.49 4.78
N ALA A 28 3.95 5.25 4.53
CA ALA A 28 5.14 4.91 3.77
C ALA A 28 4.96 5.09 2.24
N GLY A 29 3.74 5.38 1.77
CA GLY A 29 3.48 5.68 0.36
C GLY A 29 2.96 4.51 -0.47
N ALA A 30 2.34 3.50 0.14
CA ALA A 30 1.61 2.48 -0.61
C ALA A 30 0.51 3.13 -1.47
N ASP A 31 0.42 2.77 -2.76
CA ASP A 31 -0.63 3.23 -3.68
C ASP A 31 -1.90 2.41 -3.47
N MET A 32 -1.77 1.10 -3.26
CA MET A 32 -2.88 0.15 -3.09
C MET A 32 -2.64 -0.83 -1.95
N VAL A 33 -3.71 -1.22 -1.26
CA VAL A 33 -3.74 -2.34 -0.31
C VAL A 33 -4.87 -3.30 -0.67
N GLY A 34 -4.54 -4.58 -0.75
CA GLY A 34 -5.50 -5.68 -0.89
C GLY A 34 -5.33 -6.71 0.22
N LEU A 35 -6.25 -7.68 0.27
CA LEU A 35 -6.20 -8.81 1.21
C LEU A 35 -6.12 -10.12 0.44
N ASP A 36 -5.44 -11.12 1.01
CA ASP A 36 -5.51 -12.49 0.51
C ASP A 36 -6.89 -13.11 0.75
N GLY A 37 -7.47 -13.73 -0.27
CA GLY A 37 -8.81 -14.33 -0.22
C GLY A 37 -9.96 -13.34 -0.51
N ASP A 38 -11.19 -13.86 -0.47
CA ASP A 38 -12.42 -13.17 -0.92
C ASP A 38 -13.66 -13.45 -0.03
N GLY A 39 -13.43 -14.04 1.14
CA GLY A 39 -14.46 -14.44 2.11
C GLY A 39 -15.09 -13.29 2.90
N GLU A 40 -15.98 -13.64 3.83
CA GLU A 40 -16.71 -12.66 4.66
C GLU A 40 -15.79 -11.85 5.57
N GLU A 41 -14.80 -12.51 6.18
CA GLU A 41 -13.81 -11.87 7.05
C GLU A 41 -13.01 -10.80 6.28
N GLN A 42 -12.59 -11.10 5.05
CA GLN A 42 -11.90 -10.14 4.18
C GLN A 42 -12.77 -8.92 3.87
N ARG A 43 -14.09 -9.10 3.69
CA ARG A 43 -15.01 -7.97 3.47
C ARG A 43 -15.11 -7.08 4.71
N VAL A 44 -15.19 -7.69 5.90
CA VAL A 44 -15.19 -6.96 7.18
C VAL A 44 -13.88 -6.20 7.38
N LEU A 45 -12.74 -6.86 7.17
CA LEU A 45 -11.40 -6.26 7.26
C LEU A 45 -11.23 -5.11 6.26
N MET A 46 -11.66 -5.28 5.02
CA MET A 46 -11.59 -4.21 4.02
C MET A 46 -12.42 -2.98 4.43
N GLY A 47 -13.58 -3.19 5.06
CA GLY A 47 -14.38 -2.10 5.65
C GLY A 47 -13.64 -1.39 6.78
N ALA A 48 -12.97 -2.14 7.66
CA ALA A 48 -12.16 -1.57 8.74
C ALA A 48 -10.96 -0.75 8.19
N ILE A 49 -10.24 -1.31 7.21
CA ILE A 49 -9.16 -0.62 6.50
C ILE A 49 -9.68 0.68 5.86
N ALA A 50 -10.84 0.64 5.20
CA ALA A 50 -11.44 1.82 4.59
C ALA A 50 -11.71 2.94 5.60
N ALA A 51 -12.12 2.59 6.82
CA ALA A 51 -12.43 3.53 7.89
C ALA A 51 -11.17 4.17 8.52
N VAL A 52 -10.03 3.47 8.50
CA VAL A 52 -8.80 3.93 9.16
C VAL A 52 -7.77 4.55 8.22
N THR A 53 -7.99 4.44 6.90
CA THR A 53 -7.14 5.01 5.85
C THR A 53 -7.82 6.17 5.15
N SER A 54 -7.04 7.00 4.46
CA SER A 54 -7.53 8.25 3.87
C SER A 54 -7.12 8.47 2.41
N ARG A 55 -6.05 7.83 1.96
CA ARG A 55 -5.36 8.08 0.69
C ARG A 55 -5.09 6.81 -0.11
N VAL A 56 -4.67 5.73 0.56
CA VAL A 56 -4.35 4.47 -0.13
C VAL A 56 -5.58 3.91 -0.84
N LYS A 57 -5.43 3.41 -2.05
CA LYS A 57 -6.52 2.73 -2.76
C LYS A 57 -6.74 1.35 -2.18
N LEU A 58 -7.99 0.89 -2.21
CA LEU A 58 -8.38 -0.39 -1.67
C LEU A 58 -8.71 -1.34 -2.81
N ARG A 59 -8.12 -2.52 -2.77
CA ARG A 59 -8.26 -3.55 -3.81
C ARG A 59 -9.04 -4.75 -3.26
N PRO A 60 -10.38 -4.68 -3.16
CA PRO A 60 -11.18 -5.85 -2.80
C PRO A 60 -11.13 -6.90 -3.91
N THR A 61 -11.02 -8.17 -3.51
CA THR A 61 -11.08 -9.32 -4.42
C THR A 61 -12.53 -9.68 -4.78
N ASN A 62 -13.49 -9.33 -3.88
CA ASN A 62 -14.91 -9.63 -4.03
C ASN A 62 -15.73 -8.36 -4.37
N PRO A 63 -16.45 -8.33 -5.50
CA PRO A 63 -17.23 -7.17 -5.94
C PRO A 63 -18.52 -6.93 -5.13
N GLU A 64 -19.00 -7.91 -4.34
CA GLU A 64 -20.28 -7.80 -3.62
C GLU A 64 -20.32 -6.62 -2.62
N SER A 65 -19.15 -6.22 -2.11
CA SER A 65 -19.03 -5.08 -1.17
C SER A 65 -18.62 -3.77 -1.83
N GLU A 66 -18.52 -3.72 -3.17
CA GLU A 66 -18.01 -2.54 -3.87
C GLU A 66 -18.79 -1.27 -3.52
N ALA A 67 -20.13 -1.32 -3.54
CA ALA A 67 -20.96 -0.14 -3.31
C ALA A 67 -20.80 0.45 -1.90
N ILE A 68 -20.70 -0.40 -0.87
CA ILE A 68 -20.50 0.07 0.51
C ILE A 68 -19.06 0.55 0.73
N LEU A 69 -18.08 -0.18 0.20
CA LEU A 69 -16.67 0.20 0.27
C LEU A 69 -16.39 1.50 -0.48
N GLN A 70 -17.05 1.74 -1.61
CA GLN A 70 -16.98 3.00 -2.37
C GLN A 70 -17.42 4.18 -1.51
N ARG A 71 -18.52 4.02 -0.75
CA ARG A 71 -19.04 5.05 0.16
C ARG A 71 -18.13 5.26 1.37
N LEU A 72 -17.68 4.18 2.01
CA LEU A 72 -16.80 4.25 3.19
C LEU A 72 -15.43 4.85 2.86
N SER A 73 -14.86 4.44 1.73
CA SER A 73 -13.54 4.88 1.30
C SER A 73 -13.55 6.24 0.60
N ARG A 74 -14.73 6.82 0.32
CA ARG A 74 -14.91 8.05 -0.49
C ARG A 74 -14.33 7.92 -1.91
N GLY A 75 -14.54 6.76 -2.52
CA GLY A 75 -14.19 6.52 -3.92
C GLY A 75 -12.80 5.95 -4.18
N ARG A 76 -12.14 5.37 -3.17
CA ARG A 76 -10.78 4.82 -3.29
C ARG A 76 -10.76 3.34 -3.67
N ILE A 77 -11.84 2.78 -4.23
CA ILE A 77 -11.89 1.36 -4.60
C ILE A 77 -11.33 1.17 -6.00
N VAL A 78 -10.48 0.15 -6.14
CA VAL A 78 -10.01 -0.39 -7.42
C VAL A 78 -10.31 -1.87 -7.45
N VAL A 79 -11.16 -2.30 -8.39
CA VAL A 79 -11.42 -3.73 -8.59
C VAL A 79 -10.28 -4.31 -9.43
N GLY A 80 -9.46 -5.16 -8.82
CA GLY A 80 -8.26 -5.71 -9.47
C GLY A 80 -7.14 -4.68 -9.63
N LEU A 81 -6.43 -4.72 -10.76
CA LEU A 81 -5.37 -3.77 -11.09
C LEU A 81 -5.85 -2.88 -12.24
N PRO A 82 -5.48 -1.58 -12.28
CA PRO A 82 -5.89 -0.67 -13.35
C PRO A 82 -5.49 -1.22 -14.73
N ALA A 83 -6.44 -1.27 -15.66
CA ALA A 83 -6.24 -1.90 -16.97
C ALA A 83 -5.29 -1.12 -17.91
N ASP A 84 -5.08 0.17 -17.64
CA ASP A 84 -4.16 1.06 -18.34
C ASP A 84 -2.75 1.06 -17.75
N GLU A 85 -2.51 0.26 -16.70
CA GLU A 85 -1.24 0.20 -15.99
C GLU A 85 -0.64 -1.22 -16.03
N THR A 86 0.69 -1.31 -16.14
CA THR A 86 1.40 -2.59 -16.08
C THR A 86 1.84 -2.85 -14.65
N TRP A 87 1.29 -3.90 -14.05
CA TRP A 87 1.58 -4.30 -12.67
C TRP A 87 2.21 -5.68 -12.62
N VAL A 88 3.27 -5.84 -11.83
CA VAL A 88 3.98 -7.12 -11.68
C VAL A 88 4.12 -7.50 -10.22
N SER A 89 3.96 -8.78 -9.91
CA SER A 89 4.26 -9.29 -8.57
C SER A 89 5.77 -9.51 -8.43
N ILE A 90 6.35 -9.03 -7.34
CA ILE A 90 7.76 -9.24 -7.01
C ILE A 90 7.88 -9.99 -5.68
N ALA A 91 8.98 -10.72 -5.51
CA ALA A 91 9.35 -11.25 -4.21
C ALA A 91 9.76 -10.11 -3.27
N MET A 92 9.56 -10.31 -1.96
CA MET A 92 9.98 -9.35 -0.93
C MET A 92 11.50 -9.11 -1.00
N PRO A 93 11.97 -7.88 -1.27
CA PRO A 93 13.40 -7.62 -1.35
C PRO A 93 14.12 -7.80 -0.01
N ALA A 94 15.36 -8.28 -0.07
CA ALA A 94 16.11 -8.62 1.13
C ALA A 94 16.53 -7.40 1.95
N ASN A 95 16.78 -6.27 1.30
CA ASN A 95 17.27 -5.03 1.89
C ASN A 95 16.98 -3.81 0.99
N ARG A 96 17.40 -2.62 1.43
CA ARG A 96 17.18 -1.35 0.70
C ARG A 96 17.87 -1.30 -0.66
N ASP A 97 19.07 -1.85 -0.79
CA ASP A 97 19.79 -1.85 -2.07
C ASP A 97 19.07 -2.74 -3.10
N ALA A 98 18.61 -3.90 -2.66
CA ALA A 98 17.78 -4.79 -3.47
C ALA A 98 16.44 -4.13 -3.85
N TRP A 99 15.79 -3.44 -2.91
CA TRP A 99 14.59 -2.65 -3.18
C TRP A 99 14.84 -1.59 -4.26
N ALA A 100 15.88 -0.76 -4.11
CA ALA A 100 16.22 0.27 -5.08
C ALA A 100 16.64 -0.30 -6.45
N ALA A 101 17.28 -1.47 -6.48
CA ALA A 101 17.62 -2.15 -7.72
C ALA A 101 16.37 -2.64 -8.46
N VAL A 102 15.47 -3.33 -7.75
CA VAL A 102 14.20 -3.82 -8.32
C VAL A 102 13.36 -2.66 -8.84
N MET A 103 13.22 -1.58 -8.07
CA MET A 103 12.43 -0.42 -8.50
C MET A 103 12.98 0.23 -9.78
N ARG A 104 14.31 0.36 -9.91
CA ARG A 104 14.95 0.88 -11.13
C ARG A 104 14.78 -0.07 -12.32
N GLU A 105 14.89 -1.38 -12.10
CA GLU A 105 14.69 -2.38 -13.13
C GLU A 105 13.25 -2.36 -13.66
N GLN A 106 12.27 -2.33 -12.75
CA GLN A 106 10.86 -2.27 -13.13
C GLN A 106 10.52 -0.95 -13.84
N GLU A 107 11.08 0.18 -13.38
CA GLU A 107 10.92 1.46 -14.06
C GLU A 107 11.50 1.42 -15.48
N ALA A 108 12.70 0.85 -15.66
CA ALA A 108 13.33 0.69 -16.97
C ALA A 108 12.56 -0.26 -17.89
N ALA A 109 11.87 -1.25 -17.32
CA ALA A 109 10.99 -2.17 -18.04
C ALA A 109 9.62 -1.55 -18.43
N GLY A 110 9.35 -0.30 -18.03
CA GLY A 110 8.07 0.37 -18.29
C GLY A 110 6.92 -0.13 -17.41
N VAL A 111 7.24 -0.83 -16.32
CA VAL A 111 6.25 -1.27 -15.33
C VAL A 111 5.75 -0.05 -14.55
N THR A 112 4.43 0.05 -14.40
CA THR A 112 3.79 1.15 -13.68
C THR A 112 3.80 0.93 -12.17
N GLY A 113 3.65 -0.32 -11.73
CA GLY A 113 3.62 -0.65 -10.30
C GLY A 113 4.02 -2.09 -9.99
N VAL A 114 4.40 -2.31 -8.73
CA VAL A 114 4.73 -3.62 -8.19
C VAL A 114 3.73 -4.04 -7.13
N VAL A 115 3.42 -5.34 -7.07
CA VAL A 115 2.65 -5.95 -6.00
C VAL A 115 3.59 -6.77 -5.13
N VAL A 116 3.57 -6.53 -3.82
CA VAL A 116 4.40 -7.25 -2.85
C VAL A 116 3.50 -7.83 -1.75
N ALA A 117 3.77 -9.06 -1.32
CA ALA A 117 3.15 -9.59 -0.12
C ALA A 117 3.63 -8.79 1.12
N TRP A 118 2.75 -8.63 2.10
CA TRP A 118 3.08 -7.96 3.36
C TRP A 118 4.22 -8.67 4.09
N ASP A 119 5.17 -7.86 4.57
CA ASP A 119 6.23 -8.22 5.49
C ASP A 119 6.53 -6.95 6.32
N PRO A 120 6.68 -7.02 7.65
CA PRO A 120 6.93 -5.84 8.48
C PRO A 120 8.12 -4.99 8.02
N ARG A 121 9.13 -5.60 7.40
CA ARG A 121 10.32 -4.91 6.87
C ARG A 121 9.98 -3.99 5.69
N LEU A 122 8.85 -4.20 5.03
CA LEU A 122 8.44 -3.44 3.84
C LEU A 122 8.26 -1.95 4.13
N ILE A 123 7.70 -1.61 5.30
CA ILE A 123 7.56 -0.20 5.72
C ILE A 123 8.93 0.49 5.70
N ASP A 124 9.94 -0.17 6.27
CA ASP A 124 11.28 0.40 6.30
C ASP A 124 11.89 0.48 4.90
N LEU A 125 11.70 -0.51 4.03
CA LEU A 125 12.17 -0.42 2.64
C LEU A 125 11.53 0.72 1.86
N MET A 126 10.24 0.96 2.06
CA MET A 126 9.45 1.99 1.35
C MET A 126 9.71 3.41 1.87
N ARG A 127 10.08 3.57 3.13
CA ARG A 127 10.38 4.90 3.70
C ARG A 127 11.49 5.57 2.90
N ASN A 128 11.14 6.69 2.26
CA ASN A 128 12.08 7.57 1.57
C ASN A 128 13.09 8.12 2.60
N PRO A 129 14.41 8.05 2.35
CA PRO A 129 15.42 8.58 3.25
C PRO A 129 15.66 10.09 3.08
N GLU A 130 14.80 10.82 2.37
CA GLU A 130 14.97 12.28 2.34
C GLU A 130 14.94 12.77 3.79
N PRO A 131 16.04 13.40 4.26
CA PRO A 131 15.96 14.10 5.53
C PRO A 131 14.83 15.10 5.35
N ASP A 132 13.93 15.24 6.33
CA ASP A 132 13.00 16.37 6.34
C ASP A 132 13.84 17.61 5.99
N ASP A 133 13.64 18.18 4.80
CA ASP A 133 14.36 19.34 4.32
C ASP A 133 13.80 20.54 5.08
N ARG A 134 14.07 20.57 6.40
CA ARG A 134 13.66 21.61 7.35
C ARG A 134 14.56 22.83 7.23
N SER A 135 15.02 23.10 6.02
CA SER A 135 15.70 24.34 5.64
C SER A 135 14.77 25.56 5.84
N ASP A 136 13.46 25.34 5.88
CA ASP A 136 12.45 26.34 6.23
C ASP A 136 12.49 26.77 7.71
N LEU A 137 12.96 25.91 8.62
CA LEU A 137 13.04 26.17 10.07
C LEU A 137 14.24 27.03 10.49
N LEU A 138 15.13 27.39 9.56
CA LEU A 138 16.31 28.23 9.82
C LEU A 138 16.09 29.72 9.51
N MET A 139 14.92 30.13 9.02
CA MET A 139 14.65 31.52 8.60
C MET A 139 14.04 32.42 9.69
N SER A 140 13.76 31.91 10.90
CA SER A 140 13.05 32.67 11.95
C SER A 140 13.90 33.05 13.17
N THR A 141 15.19 33.30 12.98
CA THR A 141 16.01 34.02 13.96
C THR A 141 16.67 35.22 13.28
N GLY A 142 15.84 36.23 12.97
CA GLY A 142 16.26 37.57 12.61
C GLY A 142 15.74 38.56 13.63
#